data_AF-A0A496XSY3-F1
#
_entry.id   AF-A0A496XSY3-F1
#
_cell.length_a   1.000
_cell.length_b   1.000
_cell.length_c   1.000
_cell.angle_alpha   90.00
_cell.angle_beta   90.00
_cell.angle_gamma   90.00
#
_symmetry.space_group_name_H-M   'P 1'
#
loop_
_entity.id
_entity.type
_entity.pdbx_description
1 polymer ?
#
loop_
_entity_poly.entity_id
_entity_poly.type
_entity_poly.pdbx_seq_one_letter_code
_entity_poly.pdbx_strand_id
1 'polypeptide(L)'
;MKPIHTEEVQRILILLQLDAQRLMERIKKREKEYLHRFNISRTRSHFKDIFANRYEEISISTLKNISEEVIISADNFYTQADNLHWYFKQTEDMGVAAEDYCAKTICDIQAAYNTLTAFLRAEITGETE
;
A
#
# COMPACT_ATOMS: atom_id res chain seq x y z
N MET A 1 -21.04 -20.96 11.11
CA MET A 1 -19.58 -21.10 11.20
C MET A 1 -19.10 -20.27 12.38
N LYS A 2 -18.27 -20.82 13.27
CA LYS A 2 -17.62 -20.00 14.31
C LYS A 2 -16.58 -19.12 13.61
N PRO A 3 -16.52 -17.82 13.89
CA PRO A 3 -15.49 -16.98 13.28
C PRO A 3 -14.12 -17.47 13.77
N ILE A 4 -13.18 -17.63 12.82
CA ILE A 4 -11.81 -18.07 13.09
C ILE A 4 -11.07 -17.03 13.94
N HIS A 5 -11.48 -15.77 13.82
CA HIS A 5 -10.95 -14.63 14.53
C HIS A 5 -12.01 -13.99 15.44
N THR A 6 -11.57 -13.21 16.42
CA THR A 6 -12.48 -12.32 17.16
C THR A 6 -13.07 -11.29 16.21
N GLU A 7 -14.25 -10.76 16.54
CA GLU A 7 -14.90 -9.72 15.73
C GLU A 7 -13.98 -8.50 15.51
N GLU A 8 -13.15 -8.17 16.50
CA GLU A 8 -12.16 -7.12 16.43
C GLU A 8 -11.13 -7.37 15.32
N VAL A 9 -10.54 -8.57 15.29
CA VAL A 9 -9.54 -8.95 14.28
C VAL A 9 -10.16 -8.98 12.87
N GLN A 10 -11.38 -9.47 12.74
CA GLN A 10 -12.10 -9.44 11.46
C GLN A 10 -12.25 -7.99 10.94
N ARG A 11 -12.59 -7.04 11.82
CA ARG A 11 -12.68 -5.62 11.45
C ARG A 11 -11.32 -5.05 11.04
N ILE A 12 -10.25 -5.44 11.72
CA ILE A 12 -8.88 -5.00 11.38
C ILE A 12 -8.47 -5.50 9.99
N LEU A 13 -8.71 -6.77 9.67
CA LEU A 13 -8.45 -7.34 8.34
C LEU A 13 -9.19 -6.58 7.23
N ILE A 14 -10.45 -6.24 7.46
CA ILE A 14 -11.26 -5.43 6.54
C ILE A 14 -10.68 -4.01 6.41
N LEU A 15 -10.28 -3.39 7.52
CA LEU A 15 -9.67 -2.06 7.50
C LEU A 15 -8.35 -2.04 6.73
N LEU A 16 -7.51 -3.06 6.90
CA LEU A 16 -6.28 -3.24 6.12
C LEU A 16 -6.56 -3.38 4.63
N GLN A 17 -7.56 -4.19 4.26
CA GLN A 17 -7.96 -4.36 2.86
C GLN A 17 -8.40 -3.04 2.23
N LEU A 18 -9.24 -2.28 2.94
CA LEU A 18 -9.75 -0.99 2.45
C LEU A 18 -8.64 0.07 2.36
N ASP A 19 -7.70 0.09 3.31
CA ASP A 19 -6.58 1.01 3.29
C ASP A 19 -5.65 0.72 2.11
N ALA A 20 -5.24 -0.55 1.95
CA ALA A 20 -4.41 -0.99 0.85
C ALA A 20 -5.05 -0.70 -0.52
N GLN A 21 -6.35 -0.99 -0.66
CA GLN A 21 -7.09 -0.68 -1.90
C GLN A 21 -7.06 0.82 -2.19
N ARG A 22 -7.36 1.66 -1.19
CA ARG A 22 -7.40 3.12 -1.39
C ARG A 22 -6.03 3.70 -1.69
N LEU A 23 -4.98 3.19 -1.05
CA LEU A 23 -3.60 3.60 -1.33
C LEU A 23 -3.21 3.25 -2.77
N MET A 24 -3.44 1.99 -3.18
CA MET A 24 -3.16 1.53 -4.54
C MET A 24 -3.94 2.34 -5.58
N GLU A 25 -5.22 2.62 -5.31
CA GLU A 25 -6.04 3.44 -6.18
C GLU A 25 -5.51 4.88 -6.31
N ARG A 26 -5.07 5.52 -5.21
CA ARG A 26 -4.46 6.86 -5.27
C ARG A 26 -3.18 6.85 -6.07
N ILE A 27 -2.28 5.91 -5.81
CA ILE A 27 -0.99 5.79 -6.50
C ILE A 27 -1.19 5.66 -8.01
N LYS A 28 -2.13 4.82 -8.45
CA LYS A 28 -2.36 4.52 -9.86
C LYS A 28 -3.23 5.55 -10.57
N LYS A 29 -4.39 5.92 -10.00
CA LYS A 29 -5.34 6.83 -10.67
C LYS A 29 -4.79 8.26 -10.76
N ARG A 30 -3.95 8.67 -9.82
CA ARG A 30 -3.40 10.04 -9.76
C ARG A 30 -1.99 10.15 -10.34
N GLU A 31 -1.43 9.06 -10.88
CA GLU A 31 -0.06 8.97 -11.43
C GLU A 31 0.30 10.15 -12.32
N LYS A 32 -0.46 10.32 -13.40
CA LYS A 32 -0.23 11.40 -14.37
C LYS A 32 -0.32 12.78 -13.74
N GLU A 33 -1.22 12.97 -12.78
CA GLU A 33 -1.43 14.28 -12.13
C GLU A 33 -0.25 14.64 -11.23
N TYR A 34 0.16 13.75 -10.33
CA TYR A 34 1.24 14.06 -9.39
C TYR A 34 2.61 14.12 -10.08
N LEU A 35 2.83 13.33 -11.14
CA LEU A 35 4.06 13.39 -11.96
C LEU A 35 4.11 14.70 -12.75
N HIS A 36 2.99 15.12 -13.36
CA HIS A 36 2.92 16.39 -14.06
C HIS A 36 3.24 17.57 -13.13
N ARG A 37 2.64 17.59 -11.93
CA ARG A 37 2.94 18.62 -10.91
C ARG A 37 4.40 18.59 -10.47
N PHE A 38 4.97 17.41 -10.26
CA PHE A 38 6.38 17.24 -9.90
C PHE A 38 7.32 17.75 -11.01
N ASN A 39 7.04 17.43 -12.27
CA ASN A 39 7.83 17.83 -13.42
C ASN A 39 7.78 19.34 -13.70
N ILE A 40 6.65 20.02 -13.46
CA ILE A 40 6.54 21.46 -13.69
C ILE A 40 7.06 22.27 -12.50
N SER A 41 6.60 21.95 -11.29
CA SER A 41 6.76 22.84 -10.14
C SER A 41 7.85 22.40 -9.17
N ARG A 42 8.40 21.19 -9.33
CA ARG A 42 9.33 20.55 -8.37
C ARG A 42 8.78 20.48 -6.93
N THR A 43 7.47 20.69 -6.77
CA THR A 43 6.80 20.61 -5.48
C THR A 43 6.74 19.16 -5.04
N ARG A 44 6.97 18.90 -3.75
CA ARG A 44 6.92 17.56 -3.16
C ARG A 44 5.82 17.40 -2.11
N SER A 45 5.17 18.50 -1.73
CA SER A 45 4.18 18.54 -0.64
C SER A 45 2.91 17.74 -0.95
N HIS A 46 2.55 17.56 -2.23
CA HIS A 46 1.36 16.81 -2.64
C HIS A 46 1.52 15.30 -2.49
N PHE A 47 2.76 14.77 -2.44
CA PHE A 47 2.98 13.33 -2.34
C PHE A 47 2.47 12.75 -1.01
N LYS A 48 2.46 13.53 0.07
CA LYS A 48 1.87 13.11 1.34
C LYS A 48 0.41 12.68 1.19
N ASP A 49 -0.36 13.35 0.34
CA ASP A 49 -1.78 13.08 0.13
C ASP A 49 -2.02 11.88 -0.79
N ILE A 50 -0.98 11.44 -1.51
CA ILE A 50 -0.98 10.25 -2.35
C ILE A 50 -0.65 9.02 -1.51
N PHE A 51 0.45 9.10 -0.75
CA PHE A 51 1.06 7.97 -0.03
C PHE A 51 0.61 7.82 1.43
N ALA A 52 -0.25 8.72 1.94
CA ALA A 52 -0.85 8.56 3.26
C ALA A 52 -1.53 7.18 3.38
N ASN A 53 -1.27 6.47 4.47
CA ASN A 53 -1.83 5.16 4.77
C ASN A 53 -2.02 5.04 6.29
N ARG A 54 -2.78 4.04 6.75
CA ARG A 54 -3.08 3.84 8.17
C ARG A 54 -2.33 2.68 8.79
N TYR A 55 -1.59 1.92 7.99
CA TYR A 55 -0.86 0.75 8.47
C TYR A 55 0.18 1.10 9.52
N GLU A 56 0.89 2.22 9.33
CA GLU A 56 1.88 2.75 10.28
C GLU A 56 1.29 3.15 11.63
N GLU A 57 -0.03 3.37 11.71
CA GLU A 57 -0.72 3.75 12.95
C GLU A 57 -1.20 2.52 13.75
N ILE A 58 -1.08 1.30 13.21
CA ILE A 58 -1.57 0.07 13.85
C ILE A 58 -0.56 -0.42 14.90
N SER A 59 -1.06 -0.72 16.10
CA SER A 59 -0.22 -1.24 17.18
C SER A 59 0.23 -2.69 16.94
N ILE A 60 1.43 -3.04 17.42
CA ILE A 60 1.93 -4.43 17.38
C ILE A 60 0.98 -5.38 18.13
N SER A 61 0.38 -4.93 19.24
CA SER A 61 -0.63 -5.70 19.98
C SER A 61 -1.87 -6.05 19.16
N THR A 62 -2.15 -5.27 18.13
CA THR A 62 -3.23 -5.52 17.17
C THR A 62 -2.77 -6.49 16.08
N LEU A 63 -1.59 -6.27 15.50
CA LEU A 63 -1.05 -7.09 14.41
C LEU A 63 -0.76 -8.54 14.82
N LYS A 64 -0.37 -8.79 16.07
CA LYS A 64 -0.03 -10.15 16.56
C LYS A 64 -1.17 -11.19 16.45
N ASN A 65 -2.41 -10.74 16.23
CA ASN A 65 -3.58 -11.61 16.15
C ASN A 65 -3.96 -11.97 14.69
N ILE A 66 -3.18 -11.47 13.73
CA ILE A 66 -3.32 -11.69 12.29
C ILE A 66 -2.31 -12.76 11.86
N SER A 67 -2.57 -13.48 10.76
CA SER A 67 -1.63 -14.45 10.20
C SER A 67 -0.26 -13.84 9.85
N GLU A 68 0.79 -14.67 9.92
CA GLU A 68 2.15 -14.27 9.55
C GLU A 68 2.21 -13.87 8.07
N GLU A 69 1.47 -14.59 7.21
CA GLU A 69 1.39 -14.33 5.78
C GLU A 69 0.80 -12.94 5.47
N VAL A 70 -0.26 -12.54 6.17
CA VAL A 70 -0.82 -11.18 6.03
C VAL A 70 0.13 -10.13 6.57
N ILE A 71 0.81 -10.38 7.69
CA ILE A 71 1.80 -9.42 8.24
C ILE A 71 2.94 -9.19 7.24
N ILE A 72 3.54 -10.27 6.73
CA ILE A 72 4.67 -10.21 5.78
C ILE A 72 4.24 -9.54 4.47
N SER A 73 3.08 -9.91 3.94
CA SER A 73 2.58 -9.34 2.69
C SER A 73 2.15 -7.88 2.83
N ALA A 74 1.63 -7.49 4.00
CA ALA A 74 1.31 -6.10 4.31
C ALA A 74 2.59 -5.27 4.39
N ASP A 75 3.58 -5.72 5.16
CA ASP A 75 4.87 -5.06 5.28
C ASP A 75 5.52 -4.82 3.91
N ASN A 76 5.54 -5.84 3.05
CA ASN A 76 6.06 -5.70 1.69
C ASN A 76 5.27 -4.66 0.88
N PHE A 77 3.93 -4.71 0.86
CA PHE A 77 3.12 -3.75 0.10
C PHE A 77 3.34 -2.30 0.57
N TYR A 78 3.27 -2.03 1.88
CA TYR A 78 3.43 -0.69 2.41
C TYR A 78 4.87 -0.19 2.26
N THR A 79 5.87 -1.07 2.37
CA THR A 79 7.28 -0.73 2.11
C THR A 79 7.51 -0.33 0.65
N GLN A 80 6.90 -1.03 -0.33
CA GLN A 80 7.02 -0.63 -1.74
C GLN A 80 6.40 0.76 -1.98
N ALA A 81 5.27 1.05 -1.34
CA ALA A 81 4.64 2.37 -1.43
C ALA A 81 5.50 3.47 -0.79
N ASP A 82 6.09 3.20 0.38
CA ASP A 82 6.99 4.15 1.04
C ASP A 82 8.29 4.36 0.25
N ASN A 83 8.86 3.32 -0.34
CA ASN A 83 10.04 3.44 -1.21
C ASN A 83 9.79 4.40 -2.37
N LEU A 84 8.62 4.33 -3.01
CA LEU A 84 8.25 5.26 -4.08
C LEU A 84 8.06 6.69 -3.55
N HIS A 85 7.43 6.84 -2.37
CA HIS A 85 7.29 8.14 -1.72
C HIS A 85 8.65 8.75 -1.37
N TRP A 86 9.55 7.95 -0.81
CA TRP A 86 10.90 8.34 -0.44
C TRP A 86 11.72 8.72 -1.67
N TYR A 87 11.62 7.96 -2.76
CA TYR A 87 12.22 8.31 -4.04
C TYR A 87 11.83 9.73 -4.46
N PHE A 88 10.54 10.07 -4.51
CA PHE A 88 10.11 11.42 -4.90
C PHE A 88 10.52 12.52 -3.90
N LYS A 89 10.69 12.19 -2.62
CA LYS A 89 11.20 13.15 -1.63
C LYS A 89 12.64 13.57 -1.91
N GLN A 90 13.48 12.63 -2.33
CA GLN A 90 14.93 12.86 -2.43
C GLN A 90 15.46 13.00 -3.86
N THR A 91 14.75 12.48 -4.86
CA THR A 91 15.29 12.37 -6.21
C THR A 91 15.51 13.74 -6.88
N GLU A 92 16.54 13.78 -7.70
CA GLU A 92 16.84 14.84 -8.65
C GLU A 92 16.43 14.44 -10.08
N ASP A 93 15.97 13.19 -10.28
CA ASP A 93 15.51 12.67 -11.57
C ASP A 93 14.26 13.39 -12.05
N MET A 94 14.16 13.59 -13.37
CA MET A 94 13.08 14.38 -13.98
C MET A 94 12.61 13.83 -15.31
N GLY A 95 11.39 14.21 -15.69
CA GLY A 95 10.80 13.84 -16.97
C GLY A 95 10.75 12.32 -17.09
N VAL A 96 11.26 11.80 -18.20
CA VAL A 96 11.18 10.38 -18.56
C VAL A 96 11.81 9.47 -17.50
N ALA A 97 12.93 9.86 -16.87
CA ALA A 97 13.59 9.01 -15.88
C ALA A 97 12.72 8.78 -14.63
N ALA A 98 12.09 9.85 -14.11
CA ALA A 98 11.19 9.76 -12.97
C ALA A 98 9.88 9.05 -13.32
N GLU A 99 9.38 9.24 -14.55
CA GLU A 99 8.18 8.55 -15.06
C GLU A 99 8.43 7.04 -15.20
N ASP A 100 9.56 6.64 -15.77
CA ASP A 100 9.93 5.22 -15.95
C ASP A 100 10.13 4.53 -14.60
N TYR A 101 10.82 5.18 -13.65
CA TYR A 101 10.98 4.66 -12.29
C TYR A 101 9.62 4.49 -11.63
N CYS A 102 8.77 5.52 -11.69
CA CYS A 102 7.44 5.49 -11.12
C CYS A 102 6.58 4.36 -11.69
N ALA A 103 6.52 4.24 -13.01
CA ALA A 103 5.74 3.21 -13.69
C ALA A 103 6.21 1.80 -13.31
N LYS A 104 7.54 1.58 -13.24
CA LYS A 104 8.11 0.31 -12.78
C LYS A 104 7.72 0.02 -11.33
N THR A 105 7.92 0.96 -10.42
CA THR A 105 7.60 0.76 -9.01
C THR A 105 6.09 0.58 -8.79
N ILE A 106 5.22 1.23 -9.57
CA ILE A 106 3.78 0.99 -9.53
C ILE A 106 3.43 -0.45 -9.91
N CYS A 107 4.12 -1.06 -10.86
CA CYS A 107 3.96 -2.47 -11.19
C CYS A 107 4.37 -3.37 -10.01
N ASP A 108 5.48 -3.06 -9.35
CA ASP A 108 5.97 -3.80 -8.18
C ASP A 108 4.99 -3.67 -6.99
N ILE A 109 4.49 -2.46 -6.72
CA ILE A 109 3.46 -2.19 -5.71
C ILE A 109 2.16 -2.95 -6.05
N GLN A 110 1.76 -2.97 -7.32
CA GLN A 110 0.57 -3.68 -7.78
C GLN A 110 0.70 -5.19 -7.55
N ALA A 111 1.88 -5.77 -7.80
CA ALA A 111 2.15 -7.17 -7.52
C ALA A 111 2.05 -7.47 -6.02
N ALA A 112 2.69 -6.65 -5.17
CA ALA A 112 2.61 -6.78 -3.72
C ALA A 112 1.17 -6.63 -3.20
N TYR A 113 0.40 -5.69 -3.76
CA TYR A 113 -1.02 -5.51 -3.44
C TYR A 113 -1.87 -6.75 -3.77
N ASN A 114 -1.61 -7.38 -4.92
CA ASN A 114 -2.34 -8.58 -5.32
C ASN A 114 -2.06 -9.75 -4.35
N THR A 115 -0.80 -9.91 -3.94
CA THR A 115 -0.39 -10.90 -2.93
C THR A 115 -1.06 -10.64 -1.58
N LEU A 116 -0.99 -9.40 -1.08
CA LEU A 116 -1.67 -9.02 0.17
C LEU A 116 -3.17 -9.26 0.10
N THR A 117 -3.81 -8.90 -1.01
CA THR A 117 -5.25 -9.09 -1.20
C THR A 117 -5.63 -10.57 -1.21
N ALA A 118 -4.80 -11.44 -1.76
CA ALA A 118 -5.03 -12.88 -1.75
C ALA A 118 -5.01 -13.44 -0.32
N PHE A 119 -3.98 -13.11 0.46
CA PHE A 119 -3.88 -13.54 1.86
C PHE A 119 -4.98 -12.96 2.74
N LEU A 120 -5.29 -11.66 2.61
CA LEU A 120 -6.39 -11.04 3.34
C LEU A 120 -7.73 -11.71 3.02
N ARG A 121 -7.98 -12.07 1.75
CA ARG A 121 -9.21 -12.77 1.37
C ARG A 121 -9.29 -14.14 2.01
N ALA A 122 -8.23 -14.94 1.92
CA ALA A 122 -8.17 -16.26 2.53
C ALA A 122 -8.43 -16.21 4.04
N GLU A 123 -7.81 -15.25 4.74
CA GLU A 123 -7.99 -15.10 6.19
C GLU A 123 -9.40 -14.59 6.55
N ILE A 124 -9.98 -13.68 5.76
CA ILE A 124 -11.34 -13.16 5.98
C ILE A 124 -12.41 -14.22 5.73
N THR A 125 -12.29 -15.01 4.65
CA THR A 125 -13.28 -16.03 4.26
C THR A 125 -13.09 -17.34 5.03
N GLY A 126 -11.90 -17.57 5.60
CA GLY A 126 -11.54 -18.84 6.22
C GLY A 126 -11.30 -19.96 5.21
N GLU A 127 -11.08 -19.62 3.94
CA GLU A 127 -10.73 -20.57 2.90
C GLU A 127 -9.21 -20.70 2.85
N THR A 128 -8.67 -21.61 3.66
CA THR A 128 -7.42 -22.30 3.34
C THR A 128 -7.77 -23.50 2.47
N GLU A 129 -7.24 -23.56 1.25
CA GLU A 129 -7.28 -24.77 0.41
C GLU A 129 -6.80 -26.01 1.17
#